data_AF-A0A926A3V3-F1
#
_entry.id   AF-A0A926A3V3-F1
#
_cell.length_a   1.000
_cell.length_b   1.000
_cell.length_c   1.000
_cell.angle_alpha   90.00
_cell.angle_beta   90.00
_cell.angle_gamma   90.00
#
_symmetry.space_group_name_H-M   'P 1'
#
loop_
_entity.id
_entity.type
_entity.pdbx_description
1 polymer ?
#
loop_
_entity_poly.entity_id
_entity_poly.type
_entity_poly.pdbx_seq_one_letter_code
_entity_poly.pdbx_strand_id
1 'polypeptide(L)' 'ITRLEAIVRDLDRDDLDLDGALALFEEGITHLRVASSALTTAEARVQQLVEAADGTFSLAEFGS' A
#
# COMPACT_ATOMS: atom_id res chain seq x y z
N ILE A 1 0.25 7.77 6.48
CA ILE A 1 -0.96 7.62 7.31
C ILE A 1 -1.62 8.96 7.62
N THR A 2 -0.86 9.97 8.09
CA THR A 2 -1.38 11.30 8.48
C THR A 2 -2.30 11.99 7.47
N ARG A 3 -2.08 11.82 6.15
CA ARG A 3 -2.96 12.42 5.13
C ARG A 3 -4.32 11.73 5.01
N LEU A 4 -4.36 10.40 5.09
CA LEU A 4 -5.61 9.63 5.06
C LEU A 4 -6.49 9.99 6.27
N GLU A 5 -5.90 10.16 7.45
CA GLU A 5 -6.63 10.62 8.64
C GLU A 5 -7.16 12.05 8.50
N ALA A 6 -6.42 12.93 7.83
CA ALA A 6 -6.88 14.28 7.52
C ALA A 6 -8.06 14.24 6.54
N ILE A 7 -7.99 13.43 5.47
CA ILE A 7 -9.07 13.24 4.50
C ILE A 7 -10.34 12.75 5.20
N VAL A 8 -10.24 11.78 6.13
CA VAL A 8 -11.40 11.30 6.90
C VAL A 8 -12.01 12.43 7.73
N ARG A 9 -11.18 13.22 8.43
CA ARG A 9 -11.67 14.38 9.20
C ARG A 9 -12.32 15.45 8.31
N ASP A 10 -11.78 15.67 7.11
CA ASP A 10 -12.30 16.67 6.18
C ASP A 10 -13.63 16.20 5.55
N LEU A 11 -13.80 14.90 5.31
CA LEU A 11 -15.05 14.30 4.81
C LEU A 11 -16.20 14.32 5.82
N ASP A 12 -15.90 14.35 7.13
CA ASP A 12 -16.90 14.43 8.21
C ASP A 12 -17.46 15.84 8.43
N ARG A 13 -17.03 16.84 7.64
CA ARG A 13 -17.48 18.22 7.80
C ARG A 13 -18.84 18.46 7.16
N ASP A 14 -19.74 19.10 7.90
CA ASP A 14 -21.09 19.46 7.42
C ASP A 14 -21.09 20.54 6.32
N ASP A 15 -19.99 21.27 6.13
CA ASP A 15 -19.85 22.35 5.14
C ASP A 15 -19.17 21.92 3.84
N LEU A 16 -18.94 20.62 3.65
CA LEU A 16 -18.30 20.08 2.46
C LEU A 16 -19.29 19.93 1.30
N ASP A 17 -18.97 20.53 0.17
CA ASP A 17 -19.74 20.35 -1.06
C ASP A 17 -19.42 19.02 -1.75
N LEU A 18 -20.29 18.62 -2.69
CA LEU A 18 -20.17 17.33 -3.38
C LEU A 18 -18.85 17.22 -4.17
N ASP A 19 -18.44 18.30 -4.84
CA ASP A 19 -17.21 18.31 -5.64
C ASP A 19 -15.96 18.16 -4.74
N GLY A 20 -15.94 18.84 -3.58
CA GLY A 20 -14.89 18.68 -2.58
C GLY A 20 -14.86 17.28 -1.98
N ALA A 21 -16.04 16.69 -1.69
CA ALA A 21 -16.13 15.31 -1.19
C ALA A 21 -15.60 14.29 -2.20
N LEU A 22 -15.93 14.46 -3.49
CA LEU A 22 -15.42 13.59 -4.56
C LEU A 22 -13.90 13.70 -4.71
N ALA A 23 -13.36 14.93 -4.69
CA ALA A 23 -11.91 15.14 -4.78
C ALA A 23 -11.15 14.50 -3.60
N LEU A 24 -11.64 14.67 -2.38
CA LEU A 24 -11.06 14.05 -1.18
C LEU A 24 -11.14 12.52 -1.22
N PHE A 25 -12.26 11.97 -1.73
CA PHE A 25 -12.42 10.54 -1.89
C PHE A 25 -11.43 9.95 -2.91
N GLU A 26 -11.27 10.59 -4.07
CA GLU A 26 -10.30 10.18 -5.10
C GLU A 26 -8.85 10.22 -4.59
N GLU A 27 -8.51 11.26 -3.82
CA GLU A 27 -7.21 11.37 -3.15
C GLU A 27 -7.01 10.21 -2.15
N GLY A 28 -8.03 9.90 -1.35
CA GLY A 28 -8.03 8.77 -0.42
C GLY A 28 -7.78 7.42 -1.10
N ILE A 29 -8.47 7.15 -2.20
CA ILE A 29 -8.28 5.93 -3.01
C ILE A 29 -6.85 5.84 -3.55
N THR A 30 -6.29 6.96 -4.01
CA THR A 30 -4.92 7.01 -4.51
C THR A 30 -3.92 6.63 -3.43
N HIS A 31 -4.06 7.20 -2.23
CA HIS A 31 -3.20 6.86 -1.10
C HIS A 31 -3.33 5.39 -0.67
N LEU A 32 -4.56 4.84 -0.65
CA LEU A 32 -4.78 3.43 -0.33
C LEU A 32 -4.10 2.50 -1.33
N ARG A 33 -4.17 2.81 -2.63
CA ARG A 33 -3.48 2.03 -3.68
C ARG A 33 -1.97 2.03 -3.51
N VAL A 34 -1.38 3.18 -3.19
CA VAL A 34 0.07 3.29 -2.93
C VAL A 34 0.47 2.47 -1.71
N ALA A 35 -0.29 2.58 -0.61
CA ALA A 35 -0.02 1.81 0.60
C ALA A 35 -0.12 0.29 0.36
N SER A 36 -1.15 -0.14 -0.39
CA SER A 36 -1.32 -1.54 -0.76
C SER A 36 -0.15 -2.05 -1.62
N SER A 37 0.30 -1.29 -2.61
CA SER A 37 1.45 -1.66 -3.44
C SER A 37 2.75 -1.76 -2.64
N ALA A 38 2.97 -0.84 -1.69
CA ALA A 38 4.12 -0.89 -0.80
C ALA A 38 4.09 -2.13 0.11
N LEU A 39 2.91 -2.49 0.62
CA LEU A 39 2.72 -3.70 1.44
C LEU A 39 3.02 -4.96 0.62
N THR A 40 2.46 -5.11 -0.57
CA THR A 40 2.74 -6.24 -1.47
C THR A 40 4.23 -6.37 -1.78
N THR A 41 4.92 -5.23 -1.99
CA THR A 41 6.38 -5.24 -2.22
C THR A 41 7.15 -5.69 -0.99
N ALA A 42 6.74 -5.26 0.21
CA ALA A 42 7.35 -5.68 1.45
C ALA A 42 7.13 -7.17 1.72
N GLU A 43 5.93 -7.68 1.49
CA GLU A 43 5.57 -9.10 1.61
C GLU A 43 6.42 -9.97 0.69
N ALA A 44 6.55 -9.59 -0.59
CA ALA A 44 7.39 -10.31 -1.55
C ALA A 44 8.86 -10.37 -1.10
N ARG A 45 9.40 -9.26 -0.56
CA ARG A 45 10.77 -9.22 -0.04
C ARG A 45 10.94 -10.11 1.19
N VAL A 46 9.97 -10.13 2.09
CA VAL A 46 9.98 -11.02 3.26
C VAL A 46 9.97 -12.49 2.81
N GLN A 47 9.12 -12.83 1.83
CA GLN A 47 9.06 -14.18 1.28
C GLN A 47 10.42 -14.62 0.71
N GLN A 48 11.07 -13.79 -0.11
CA GLN A 48 12.39 -14.10 -0.65
C GLN A 48 13.45 -14.34 0.44
N LEU A 49 13.41 -13.55 1.52
CA LEU A 49 14.34 -13.72 2.65
C LEU A 49 14.09 -15.02 3.40
N VAL A 50 12.82 -15.41 3.59
CA VAL A 50 12.44 -16.69 4.21
C VAL A 50 12.90 -17.86 3.33
N GLU A 51 12.60 -17.83 2.03
CA GLU A 51 12.99 -18.90 1.10
C GLU A 51 14.52 -19.04 0.95
N ALA A 52 15.26 -17.93 1.08
CA ALA A 52 16.72 -17.94 1.13
C ALA A 52 17.26 -18.50 2.45
N ALA A 53 16.65 -18.16 3.59
CA ALA A 53 17.02 -18.68 4.90
C ALA A 53 16.74 -20.19 5.04
N ASP A 54 15.64 -20.66 4.43
CA ASP A 54 15.27 -22.07 4.37
C ASP A 54 16.06 -22.87 3.32
N GLY A 55 17.04 -22.24 2.65
CA GLY A 55 17.98 -22.88 1.72
C GLY A 55 17.37 -23.31 0.38
N THR A 56 16.11 -22.94 0.10
CA THR A 56 15.38 -23.39 -1.10
C THR A 56 15.90 -22.70 -2.37
N PHE A 57 16.40 -21.46 -2.26
CA PHE A 57 16.99 -20.72 -3.39
C PHE A 57 18.42 -21.12 -3.76
N SER A 58 19.10 -21.95 -2.97
CA SER A 58 20.53 -22.23 -3.20
C SER A 58 20.81 -23.33 -4.24
N LEU A 59 19.81 -24.12 -4.66
CA LEU A 59 20.06 -25.32 -5.47
C LEU A 59 19.82 -25.15 -6.99
N ALA A 60 19.14 -24.09 -7.44
CA ALA A 60 18.69 -23.97 -8.84
C ALA A 60 19.48 -22.95 -9.69
N GLU A 61 20.33 -22.10 -9.10
CA GLU A 61 21.06 -21.06 -9.86
C GLU A 61 22.38 -21.57 -10.49
N PHE A 62 22.77 -22.84 -10.25
CA PHE A 62 24.02 -23.42 -10.76
C PHE A 62 23.83 -24.56 -11.78
N GLY A 63 22.72 -24.61 -12.51
CA GLY A 63 22.42 -25.74 -13.39
C GLY A 63 21.66 -25.43 -14.68
N SER A 64 22.16 -24.53 -15.54
CA SER A 64 22.17 -24.67 -17.02
C SER A 64 22.90 -23.52 -17.70
#